data_AF-A0A2V8T3J0-F1
#
_entry.id   AF-A0A2V8T3J0-F1
#
_cell.length_a   1.000
_cell.length_b   1.000
_cell.length_c   1.000
_cell.angle_alpha   90.00
_cell.angle_beta   90.00
_cell.angle_gamma   90.00
#
_symmetry.space_group_name_H-M   'P 1'
#
loop_
_entity.id
_entity.type
_entity.pdbx_description
1 polymer ?
#
loop_
_entity_poly.entity_id
_entity_poly.type
_entity_poly.pdbx_seq_one_letter_code
_entity_poly.pdbx_strand_id
1 'polypeptide(L)' 'MAEIVRVAAFTTVEFEDGDWDGPHAEDDLLTYKSKTATASLKVTLNGTVVFDKDYPRGKKITIDGNVIHLPEGAGPEV' A
#
# COMPACT_ATOMS: atom_id res chain seq x y z
N MET A 1 13.73 -6.39 14.98
CA MET A 1 13.86 -5.24 14.06
C MET A 1 12.78 -5.47 13.02
N ALA A 2 11.82 -4.57 12.89
CA ALA A 2 10.67 -4.78 12.02
C ALA A 2 10.97 -4.22 10.62
N GLU A 3 10.91 -5.09 9.61
CA GLU A 3 11.18 -4.74 8.22
C GLU A 3 9.96 -4.02 7.62
N ILE A 4 10.16 -2.75 7.26
CA ILE A 4 9.21 -1.97 6.45
C ILE A 4 9.42 -2.40 5.01
N VAL A 5 8.39 -2.99 4.41
CA VAL A 5 8.39 -3.43 3.02
C VAL A 5 8.24 -2.21 2.12
N ARG A 6 9.13 -2.05 1.14
CA ARG A 6 9.20 -0.86 0.28
C ARG A 6 9.26 -1.28 -1.17
N VAL A 7 8.13 -1.22 -1.86
CA VAL A 7 8.10 -1.48 -3.30
C VAL A 7 8.55 -0.20 -4.01
N ALA A 8 9.79 -0.22 -4.50
CA ALA A 8 10.32 0.82 -5.35
C ALA A 8 9.94 0.55 -6.82
N ALA A 9 9.37 1.55 -7.49
CA ALA A 9 8.90 1.50 -8.87
C ALA A 9 7.66 0.61 -9.08
N PHE A 10 6.48 1.18 -8.86
CA PHE A 10 5.22 0.62 -9.34
C PHE A 10 4.69 1.48 -10.50
N THR A 11 3.79 0.93 -11.32
CA THR A 11 3.10 1.71 -12.38
C THR A 11 1.74 2.18 -11.90
N THR A 12 1.02 1.34 -11.16
CA THR A 12 -0.32 1.66 -10.67
C THR A 12 -0.54 0.98 -9.33
N VAL A 13 -1.17 1.69 -8.40
CA VAL A 13 -1.66 1.15 -7.14
C VAL A 13 -3.18 1.23 -7.16
N GLU A 14 -3.82 0.08 -7.01
CA GLU A 14 -5.27 -0.05 -6.89
C GLU A 14 -5.59 -0.29 -5.41
N PHE A 15 -6.40 0.61 -4.86
CA PHE A 15 -6.99 0.47 -3.53
C PHE A 15 -8.45 0.08 -3.71
N GLU A 16 -8.92 -0.92 -2.98
CA GLU A 16 -10.34 -1.29 -3.02
C GLU A 16 -11.19 -0.16 -2.42
N ASP A 17 -12.18 0.29 -3.19
CA ASP A 17 -13.04 1.42 -2.85
C ASP A 17 -13.92 1.08 -1.64
N GLY A 18 -13.82 1.90 -0.58
CA GLY A 18 -14.53 1.70 0.69
C GLY A 18 -13.69 1.02 1.77
N ASP A 19 -12.60 0.34 1.41
CA ASP A 19 -11.72 -0.35 2.36
C ASP A 19 -10.62 0.56 2.92
N TRP A 20 -10.22 1.57 2.15
CA TRP A 20 -9.16 2.52 2.50
C TRP A 20 -9.69 3.93 2.76
N ASP A 21 -9.12 4.58 3.77
CA ASP A 21 -9.29 5.99 4.12
C ASP A 21 -8.14 6.78 3.49
N GLY A 22 -8.41 7.47 2.39
CA GLY A 22 -7.41 8.26 1.66
C GLY A 22 -7.83 8.56 0.21
N PRO A 23 -6.93 9.16 -0.60
CA PRO A 23 -5.61 9.64 -0.21
C PRO A 23 -5.66 10.87 0.70
N HIS A 24 -4.86 10.87 1.76
CA HIS A 24 -4.49 12.08 2.48
C HIS A 24 -3.12 12.54 1.96
N ALA A 25 -3.03 13.78 1.47
CA ALA A 25 -1.75 14.36 1.11
C ALA A 25 -1.09 14.95 2.38
N GLU A 26 0.03 14.37 2.81
CA GLU A 26 0.88 14.87 3.89
C GLU A 26 2.28 15.12 3.32
N ASP A 27 2.70 16.39 3.19
CA ASP A 27 4.07 16.77 2.82
C ASP A 27 4.61 16.06 1.55
N ASP A 28 3.85 16.11 0.46
CA ASP A 28 4.13 15.45 -0.84
C ASP A 28 3.93 13.91 -0.87
N LEU A 29 3.59 13.32 0.28
CA LEU A 29 3.28 11.90 0.42
C LEU A 29 1.76 11.67 0.38
N LEU A 30 1.32 10.60 -0.24
CA LEU A 30 -0.07 10.14 -0.19
C LEU A 30 -0.22 9.02 0.85
N THR A 31 -0.91 9.30 1.95
CA THR A 31 -1.22 8.32 2.99
C THR A 31 -2.60 7.70 2.80
N TYR A 32 -2.67 6.39 3.00
CA TYR A 32 -3.90 5.60 2.99
C TYR A 32 -3.97 4.78 4.28
N LYS A 33 -5.15 4.66 4.86
CA LYS A 33 -5.35 3.90 6.10
C LYS A 33 -6.48 2.90 5.97
N SER A 34 -6.26 1.64 6.28
CA SER A 34 -7.31 0.63 6.20
C SER A 34 -8.42 0.90 7.23
N LYS A 35 -9.65 1.05 6.74
CA LYS A 35 -10.87 1.20 7.54
C LYS A 35 -11.47 -0.15 7.88
N THR A 36 -11.34 -1.10 6.95
CA THR A 36 -11.87 -2.44 7.03
C THR A 36 -10.79 -3.44 7.43
N ALA A 37 -11.23 -4.62 7.89
CA ALA A 37 -10.33 -5.71 8.28
C ALA A 37 -9.83 -6.53 7.08
N THR A 38 -10.30 -6.21 5.88
CA THR A 38 -10.07 -6.92 4.62
C THR A 38 -9.66 -5.93 3.54
N ALA A 39 -8.80 -4.98 3.88
CA ALA A 39 -8.46 -3.92 2.96
C ALA A 39 -7.48 -4.42 1.90
N SER A 40 -7.99 -4.67 0.71
CA SER A 40 -7.22 -5.21 -0.41
C SER A 40 -6.35 -4.12 -1.02
N LEU A 41 -5.06 -4.42 -1.19
CA LEU A 41 -4.12 -3.56 -1.90
C LEU A 41 -3.47 -4.34 -3.03
N LYS A 42 -3.54 -3.76 -4.23
CA LYS A 42 -2.92 -4.34 -5.41
C LYS A 42 -1.98 -3.33 -6.06
N VAL A 43 -0.73 -3.74 -6.24
CA VAL A 43 0.32 -2.96 -6.89
C VAL A 43 0.71 -3.66 -8.19
N THR A 44 0.62 -2.91 -9.27
CA THR A 44 0.96 -3.37 -10.62
C THR A 44 2.22 -2.64 -11.09
N LEU A 45 3.22 -3.40 -11.51
CA LEU A 45 4.44 -2.92 -12.14
C LEU A 45 4.50 -3.41 -13.58
N ASN A 46 4.53 -2.47 -14.53
CA ASN A 46 4.66 -2.75 -15.96
C ASN A 46 3.63 -3.78 -16.49
N GLY A 47 2.40 -3.70 -16.00
CA GLY A 47 1.30 -4.63 -16.33
C GLY A 47 1.31 -5.97 -15.58
N THR A 48 2.28 -6.20 -14.68
CA THR A 48 2.35 -7.39 -13.81
C THR A 48 1.98 -7.01 -12.39
N VAL A 49 1.08 -7.77 -11.77
CA VAL A 49 0.76 -7.60 -10.35
C VAL A 49 1.93 -8.12 -9.54
N VAL A 50 2.66 -7.21 -8.90
CA VAL A 50 3.83 -7.55 -8.07
C VAL A 50 3.49 -7.61 -6.59
N PHE A 51 2.38 -6.97 -6.20
CA PHE A 51 1.89 -7.01 -4.84
C PHE A 51 0.37 -7.13 -4.87
N ASP A 52 -0.17 -8.09 -4.13
CA ASP A 52 -1.59 -8.27 -3.94
C ASP A 52 -1.77 -8.83 -2.53
N LYS A 53 -2.33 -8.02 -1.63
CA LYS A 53 -2.50 -8.44 -0.24
C LYS A 53 -3.61 -7.71 0.48
N ASP A 54 -4.30 -8.45 1.33
CA ASP A 54 -5.31 -7.93 2.24
C ASP A 54 -4.66 -7.47 3.56
N TYR A 55 -5.06 -6.30 4.04
CA TYR A 55 -4.60 -5.74 5.31
C TYR A 55 -5.72 -5.72 6.36
N PRO A 56 -5.39 -6.02 7.62
CA PRO A 56 -6.32 -5.80 8.73
C PRO A 56 -6.52 -4.30 8.97
N ARG A 57 -7.58 -3.98 9.70
CA ARG A 57 -8.00 -2.61 10.02
C ARG A 57 -6.92 -1.85 10.80
N GLY A 58 -6.70 -0.60 10.44
CA GLY A 58 -5.77 0.32 11.12
C GLY A 58 -4.34 0.30 10.59
N LYS A 59 -4.07 -0.41 9.50
CA LYS A 59 -2.79 -0.41 8.78
C LYS A 59 -2.67 0.86 7.94
N LYS A 60 -1.47 1.47 7.92
CA LYS A 60 -1.18 2.71 7.20
C LYS A 60 -0.20 2.45 6.07
N ILE A 61 -0.53 2.88 4.87
CA ILE A 61 0.32 2.89 3.68
C ILE A 61 0.70 4.33 3.39
N THR A 62 1.92 4.53 2.90
CA THR A 62 2.38 5.84 2.44
C THR A 62 2.99 5.70 1.06
N ILE A 63 2.58 6.54 0.12
CA ILE A 63 3.12 6.59 -1.24
C ILE A 63 3.93 7.86 -1.39
N ASP A 64 5.20 7.70 -1.71
CA ASP A 64 6.17 8.75 -2.05
C ASP A 64 6.42 8.69 -3.56
N GLY A 65 5.65 9.42 -4.36
CA GLY A 65 5.75 9.42 -5.81
C GLY A 65 5.67 8.01 -6.43
N ASN A 66 6.82 7.40 -6.69
CA ASN A 66 6.95 6.07 -7.30
C ASN A 66 7.38 4.96 -6.31
N VAL A 67 7.39 5.26 -5.02
CA VAL A 67 7.77 4.35 -3.92
C VAL A 67 6.57 4.20 -2.99
N ILE A 68 6.15 2.95 -2.75
CA ILE A 68 5.07 2.66 -1.79
C ILE A 68 5.67 2.00 -0.55
N HIS A 69 5.43 2.64 0.59
CA HIS A 69 5.76 2.15 1.91
C HIS A 69 4.58 1.35 2.46
N LEU A 70 4.77 0.05 2.53
CA LEU A 70 3.77 -0.88 3.02
C LEU A 70 3.92 -1.07 4.54
N PRO A 71 2.80 -1.25 5.26
CA PRO A 71 2.84 -1.45 6.70
C PRO A 71 3.41 -2.82 7.06
N GLU A 72 4.02 -2.89 8.24
CA GLU A 72 4.56 -4.11 8.85
C GLU A 72 3.53 -5.27 8.77
N GLY A 73 3.94 -6.42 8.24
CA GLY A 73 3.07 -7.57 7.97
C GLY A 73 2.72 -7.78 6.48
N ALA A 74 3.17 -6.89 5.59
CA ALA A 74 3.10 -7.04 4.15
C ALA A 74 3.75 -8.34 3.62
N GLY A 75 4.57 -9.02 4.42
CA GLY A 75 5.23 -10.28 4.05
C GLY A 75 6.42 -10.02 3.12
N PRO A 76 7.34 -10.99 3.00
CA PRO A 76 8.54 -10.81 2.20
C PRO A 76 8.17 -10.54 0.73
N GLU A 77 8.74 -9.48 0.17
CA GLU A 77 8.73 -9.16 -1.26
C GLU A 77 9.26 -10.36 -2.08
N VAL A 78 8.67 -10.60 -3.25
CA VAL A 78 9.23 -11.44 -4.32
C VAL A 78 10.00 -10.57 -5.31
#